data_AF-A0A3P8KXB3-F1
#
_entry.id   AF-A0A3P8KXB3-F1
#
_cell.length_a   1.000
_cell.length_b   1.000
_cell.length_c   1.000
_cell.angle_alpha   90.00
_cell.angle_beta   90.00
_cell.angle_gamma   90.00
#
_symmetry.space_group_name_H-M   'P 1'
#
loop_
_entity.id
_entity.type
_entity.pdbx_description
1 polymer ?
#
loop_
_entity_poly.entity_id
_entity_poly.type
_entity_poly.pdbx_seq_one_letter_code
_entity_poly.pdbx_strand_id
1 'polypeptide(L)'
;MRAGELVIHVSLENDRIADVELASAAVQTVEFTTSFEEIRERILTANTPHVDAISGATSQSEAVKKAVSKAMLKSSQSAGS
;
A
#
# COMPACT_ATOMS: atom_id res chain seq x y z
N MET A 1 19.37 4.07 15.06
CA MET A 1 17.89 4.09 15.02
C MET A 1 17.50 3.08 13.95
N ARG A 2 16.86 1.95 14.30
CA ARG A 2 16.40 1.00 13.27
C ARG A 2 15.20 1.64 12.59
N ALA A 3 15.38 2.11 11.36
CA ALA A 3 14.24 2.47 10.51
C ALA A 3 13.40 1.20 10.36
N GLY A 4 12.17 1.23 10.85
CA GLY A 4 11.25 0.13 10.70
C GLY A 4 10.91 -0.02 9.22
N GLU A 5 11.47 -1.03 8.56
CA GLU A 5 11.16 -1.30 7.17
C GLU A 5 9.69 -1.72 7.07
N LEU A 6 8.96 -1.04 6.19
CA LEU A 6 7.57 -1.32 5.87
C LEU A 6 7.55 -1.94 4.47
N VAL A 7 7.31 -3.25 4.43
CA VAL A 7 7.25 -4.05 3.21
C VAL A 7 5.78 -4.27 2.88
N ILE A 8 5.36 -3.73 1.74
CA ILE A 8 3.99 -3.82 1.24
C ILE A 8 4.04 -4.50 -0.11
N HIS A 9 3.26 -5.55 -0.27
CA HIS A 9 3.03 -6.22 -1.54
C HIS A 9 1.80 -5.62 -2.21
N VAL A 10 1.94 -5.31 -3.48
CA VAL A 10 0.85 -4.78 -4.30
C VAL A 10 0.76 -5.66 -5.53
N SER A 11 -0.40 -6.30 -5.68
CA SER A 11 -0.75 -7.11 -6.84
C SER A 11 -1.54 -6.24 -7.80
N LEU A 12 -1.11 -6.23 -9.07
CA LEU A 12 -1.78 -5.50 -10.13
C LEU A 12 -2.31 -6.48 -11.16
N GLU A 13 -3.54 -6.26 -11.59
CA GLU A 13 -4.22 -7.06 -12.63
C GLU A 13 -4.90 -6.12 -13.61
N ASN A 14 -4.62 -6.28 -14.91
CA ASN A 14 -5.18 -5.43 -15.98
C ASN A 14 -5.05 -3.92 -15.70
N ASP A 15 -3.83 -3.47 -15.32
CA ASP A 15 -3.53 -2.06 -14.96
C ASP A 15 -4.33 -1.52 -13.76
N ARG A 16 -4.91 -2.40 -12.95
CA ARG A 16 -5.66 -2.06 -11.74
C ARG A 16 -5.09 -2.73 -10.52
N ILE A 17 -5.38 -2.15 -9.36
CA ILE A 17 -4.95 -2.71 -8.08
C ILE A 17 -5.85 -3.89 -7.76
N ALA A 18 -5.26 -5.09 -7.76
CA ALA A 18 -5.96 -6.35 -7.52
C ALA A 18 -5.96 -6.70 -6.03
N ASP A 19 -4.82 -6.53 -5.37
CA ASP A 19 -4.68 -6.77 -3.94
C ASP A 19 -3.53 -5.94 -3.34
N VAL A 20 -3.63 -5.62 -2.06
CA VAL A 20 -2.59 -4.93 -1.29
C VAL A 20 -2.41 -5.66 0.04
N GLU A 21 -1.21 -6.16 0.30
CA GLU A 21 -0.90 -6.95 1.49
C GLU A 21 0.29 -6.33 2.25
N LEU A 22 0.23 -6.35 3.57
CA LEU A 22 1.36 -5.99 4.42
C LEU A 22 2.28 -7.20 4.60
N ALA A 23 3.37 -7.25 3.84
CA ALA A 23 4.33 -8.33 3.94
C ALA A 23 5.18 -8.24 5.22
N SER A 24 5.55 -7.03 5.65
CA SER A 24 6.32 -6.82 6.88
C SER A 24 6.18 -5.40 7.41
N ALA A 25 6.11 -5.25 8.73
CA ALA A 25 6.24 -3.96 9.39
C ALA A 25 6.98 -4.12 10.72
N ALA A 26 7.69 -3.06 11.13
CA ALA A 26 8.33 -3.02 12.44
C ALA A 26 7.34 -2.98 13.62
N VAL A 27 6.12 -2.51 13.36
CA VAL A 27 5.02 -2.47 14.33
C VAL A 27 3.83 -3.18 13.70
N GLN A 28 3.36 -4.23 14.35
CA GLN A 28 2.19 -5.02 13.93
C GLN A 28 1.25 -5.16 15.12
N THR A 29 0.79 -4.01 15.66
CA THR A 29 -0.25 -3.98 16.68
C THR A 29 -1.62 -4.09 16.03
N VAL A 30 -2.64 -4.47 16.80
CA VAL A 30 -4.01 -4.58 16.26
C VAL A 30 -4.46 -3.27 15.61
N GLU A 31 -4.19 -2.13 16.24
CA GLU A 31 -4.54 -0.80 15.69
C GLU A 31 -3.81 -0.51 14.38
N PHE A 32 -2.55 -0.93 14.27
CA PHE A 32 -1.76 -0.77 13.05
C PHE A 32 -2.31 -1.61 11.91
N THR A 33 -2.62 -2.88 12.19
CA THR A 33 -3.18 -3.80 11.19
C THR A 33 -4.57 -3.35 10.76
N THR A 34 -5.45 -2.98 11.70
CA THR A 34 -6.78 -2.45 11.40
C THR A 34 -6.71 -1.19 10.53
N SER A 35 -5.84 -0.24 10.87
CA SER A 35 -5.65 0.96 10.06
C SER A 35 -5.12 0.63 8.66
N PHE A 36 -4.22 -0.36 8.54
CA PHE A 36 -3.73 -0.82 7.25
C PHE A 36 -4.83 -1.46 6.41
N GLU A 37 -5.64 -2.34 7.02
CA GLU A 37 -6.75 -3.02 6.37
C GLU A 37 -7.76 -2.01 5.81
N GLU A 38 -8.12 -0.99 6.60
CA GLU A 38 -8.98 0.11 6.16
C GLU A 38 -8.37 0.88 4.96
N ILE A 39 -7.08 1.21 5.01
CA ILE A 39 -6.38 1.89 3.91
C ILE A 39 -6.38 1.01 2.65
N ARG A 40 -6.06 -0.28 2.81
CA ARG A 40 -6.08 -1.29 1.74
C ARG A 40 -7.45 -1.35 1.09
N GLU A 41 -8.52 -1.48 1.87
CA GLU A 41 -9.88 -1.58 1.33
C GLU A 41 -10.29 -0.30 0.58
N ARG A 42 -9.92 0.88 1.10
CA ARG A 42 -10.12 2.15 0.39
C ARG A 42 -9.37 2.20 -0.94
N ILE A 43 -8.13 1.72 -0.98
CA ILE A 43 -7.32 1.70 -2.21
C ILE A 43 -7.91 0.72 -3.23
N LEU A 44 -8.33 -0.47 -2.80
CA LEU A 44 -8.95 -1.46 -3.68
C LEU A 44 -10.27 -0.95 -4.24
N THR A 45 -11.10 -0.36 -3.37
CA THR A 45 -12.41 0.22 -3.73
C THR A 45 -12.27 1.41 -4.65
N ALA A 46 -11.41 2.37 -4.32
CA ALA A 46 -11.19 3.55 -5.14
C ALA A 46 -10.33 3.26 -6.38
N ASN A 47 -9.63 2.12 -6.37
CA ASN A 47 -8.67 1.68 -7.37
C ASN A 47 -7.63 2.77 -7.72
N THR A 48 -7.21 3.52 -6.70
CA THR A 48 -6.27 4.62 -6.85
C THR A 48 -5.27 4.64 -5.68
N PRO A 49 -4.00 4.99 -5.94
CA PRO A 49 -3.05 5.28 -4.88
C PRO A 49 -3.39 6.59 -4.14
N HIS A 50 -4.41 7.33 -4.56
CA HIS A 50 -4.84 8.57 -3.93
C HIS A 50 -5.96 8.28 -2.92
N VAL A 51 -5.57 7.88 -1.70
CA VAL A 51 -6.50 7.71 -0.58
C VAL A 51 -6.19 8.69 0.54
N ASP A 52 -7.24 9.11 1.24
CA ASP A 52 -7.12 9.94 2.43
C ASP A 52 -6.27 9.26 3.50
N ALA A 53 -5.44 10.04 4.18
CA ALA A 53 -4.68 9.54 5.30
C ALA A 53 -5.61 9.27 6.49
N ILE A 54 -5.46 8.12 7.14
CA ILE A 54 -6.16 7.82 8.39
C ILE A 54 -5.40 8.50 9.55
N SER A 55 -6.12 9.19 10.42
CA SER A 55 -5.57 9.78 11.65
C SER A 55 -4.90 8.71 12.51
N GLY A 56 -3.62 8.90 12.84
CA GLY A 56 -2.81 7.92 13.58
C GLY A 56 -2.01 6.95 12.70
N ALA A 57 -2.33 6.88 11.40
CA ALA A 57 -1.67 6.01 10.41
C ALA A 57 -1.08 6.81 9.23
N THR A 58 -0.63 8.05 9.47
CA THR A 58 -0.04 8.92 8.44
C THR A 58 1.15 8.25 7.76
N SER A 59 2.06 7.67 8.53
CA SER A 59 3.23 6.95 8.01
C SER A 59 2.85 5.75 7.14
N GLN A 60 1.81 4.99 7.54
CA GLN A 60 1.30 3.86 6.76
C GLN A 60 0.66 4.35 5.46
N SER A 61 -0.19 5.37 5.55
CA SER A 61 -0.86 5.96 4.39
C SER A 61 0.17 6.38 3.34
N GLU A 62 1.21 7.12 3.73
CA GLU A 62 2.30 7.51 2.83
C GLU A 62 3.03 6.30 2.24
N ALA A 63 3.34 5.29 3.05
CA ALA A 63 4.03 4.07 2.60
C ALA A 63 3.20 3.28 1.58
N VAL A 64 1.92 3.05 1.85
CA VAL A 64 1.01 2.32 0.96
C VAL A 64 0.83 3.08 -0.34
N LYS A 65 0.52 4.39 -0.28
CA LYS A 65 0.37 5.23 -1.48
C LYS A 65 1.62 5.17 -2.37
N LYS A 66 2.80 5.23 -1.76
CA LYS A 66 4.09 5.14 -2.47
C LYS A 66 4.32 3.75 -3.05
N ALA A 67 4.02 2.68 -2.31
CA ALA A 67 4.15 1.31 -2.78
C ALA A 67 3.24 1.03 -3.97
N VAL A 68 1.96 1.42 -3.87
CA VAL A 68 0.97 1.27 -4.93
C VAL A 68 1.35 2.09 -6.16
N SER A 69 1.70 3.36 -5.99
CA SER A 69 2.16 4.20 -7.10
C SER A 69 3.37 3.59 -7.81
N LYS A 70 4.33 3.07 -7.05
CA LYS A 70 5.53 2.43 -7.61
C LYS A 70 5.20 1.12 -8.33
N ALA A 71 4.28 0.32 -7.79
CA ALA A 71 3.79 -0.88 -8.45
C ALA A 71 3.13 -0.52 -9.79
N MET A 72 2.24 0.48 -9.80
CA MET A 72 1.52 0.89 -11.02
C MET A 72 2.48 1.40 -12.10
N LEU A 73 3.46 2.23 -11.72
CA LEU A 73 4.53 2.66 -12.61
C LEU A 73 5.34 1.47 -13.15
N LYS A 74 5.67 0.50 -12.29
CA LYS A 74 6.42 -0.70 -12.69
C LYS A 74 5.61 -1.60 -13.63
N SER A 75 4.30 -1.73 -13.43
CA SER A 75 3.40 -2.45 -14.35
C SER A 75 3.43 -1.84 -15.75
N SER A 76 3.28 -0.51 -15.84
CA SER A 76 3.35 0.19 -17.13
C SER A 76 4.70 0.05 -17.83
N GLN A 77 5.80 -0.08 -17.07
CA GLN A 77 7.15 -0.23 -17.63
C GLN A 77 7.52 -1.69 -17.94
N SER A 78 6.91 -2.65 -17.24
CA SER A 78 7.18 -4.09 -17.42
C SER A 78 6.39 -4.72 -18.57
N ALA A 79 5.42 -4.01 -19.16
CA ALA A 79 4.70 -4.45 -20.36
C ALA A 79 5.45 -4.13 -21.68
N GLY A 80 6.66 -3.56 -21.60
CA GLY A 80 7.42 -3.09 -22.77
C GLY A 80 8.86 -3.63 -22.84
N SER A 81 9.06 -4.94 -22.66
CA SER A 81 10.35 -5.60 -22.97
C SER A 81 10.14 -6.95 -23.62
#